data_AF-A0A4S5PMF0-F1
#
_entry.id   AF-A0A4S5PMF0-F1
#
_cell.length_a   1.000
_cell.length_b   1.000
_cell.length_c   1.000
_cell.angle_alpha   90.00
_cell.angle_beta   90.00
_cell.angle_gamma   90.00
#
_symmetry.space_group_name_H-M   'P 1'
#
loop_
_entity.id
_entity.type
_entity.pdbx_description
1 polymer ?
#
loop_
_entity_poly.entity_id
_entity_poly.type
_entity_poly.pdbx_seq_one_letter_code
_entity_poly.pdbx_strand_id
1 'polypeptide(L)' 'MAYPTNVVALVESDFLANARELMKDREKAFSLYEWSLKCLHTGEHKDLIEQLLGELINEVFALQVQLHGRQNDQS' A
#
# COMPACT_ATOMS: atom_id res chain seq x y z
N MET A 1 -12.60 -3.80 21.27
CA MET A 1 -12.97 -3.71 19.84
C MET A 1 -11.71 -3.34 19.09
N ALA A 2 -11.22 -4.22 18.21
CA ALA A 2 -10.05 -3.91 17.39
C ALA A 2 -10.50 -2.91 16.32
N TYR A 3 -10.01 -1.66 16.41
CA TYR A 3 -10.19 -0.71 15.33
C TYR A 3 -9.51 -1.27 14.08
N PRO A 4 -10.09 -1.08 12.88
CA PRO A 4 -9.43 -1.51 11.66
C PRO A 4 -8.08 -0.79 11.62
N THR A 5 -7.00 -1.56 11.65
CA THR A 5 -5.61 -1.09 11.64
C THR A 5 -5.27 -0.33 10.35
N ASN A 6 -6.14 -0.43 9.34
CA ASN A 6 -5.97 0.12 8.01
C ASN A 6 -6.69 1.47 7.86
N VAL A 7 -5.99 2.46 7.32
CA VAL A 7 -6.52 3.78 6.96
C VAL A 7 -7.41 3.68 5.72
N VAL A 8 -7.05 2.80 4.78
CA VAL A 8 -7.83 2.49 3.58
C VAL A 8 -8.34 1.06 3.68
N ALA A 9 -9.66 0.87 3.61
CA ALA A 9 -10.26 -0.45 3.60
C ALA A 9 -9.98 -1.13 2.25
N LEU A 10 -9.28 -2.26 2.29
CA LEU A 10 -8.89 -3.03 1.11
C LEU A 10 -9.28 -4.48 1.29
N VAL A 11 -9.64 -5.12 0.18
CA VAL A 11 -9.78 -6.58 0.11
C VAL A 11 -8.41 -7.15 -0.21
N GLU A 12 -7.95 -8.09 0.60
CA GLU A 12 -6.69 -8.81 0.34
C GLU A 12 -6.78 -9.52 -1.02
N SER A 13 -5.80 -9.28 -1.89
CA SER A 13 -5.74 -9.85 -3.24
C SER A 13 -4.37 -10.42 -3.55
N ASP A 14 -4.31 -11.38 -4.48
CA ASP A 14 -3.04 -11.96 -4.94
C ASP A 14 -2.08 -10.91 -5.49
N PHE A 15 -2.64 -9.85 -6.09
CA PHE A 15 -1.88 -8.70 -6.54
C PHE A 15 -1.20 -7.98 -5.37
N LEU A 16 -1.94 -7.68 -4.28
CA LEU A 16 -1.37 -7.00 -3.11
C LEU A 16 -0.32 -7.87 -2.40
N ALA A 17 -0.57 -9.17 -2.28
CA ALA A 17 0.41 -10.11 -1.73
C ALA A 17 1.72 -10.10 -2.54
N ASN A 18 1.62 -10.12 -3.86
CA ASN A 18 2.78 -10.02 -4.75
C ASN A 18 3.45 -8.63 -4.68
N ALA A 19 2.67 -7.55 -4.64
CA ALA A 19 3.19 -6.20 -4.51
C ALA A 19 4.06 -6.03 -3.25
N ARG A 20 3.61 -6.55 -2.10
CA ARG A 20 4.39 -6.57 -0.85
C ARG A 20 5.69 -7.36 -0.98
N GLU A 21 5.68 -8.48 -1.71
CA GLU A 21 6.90 -9.25 -1.95
C GLU A 21 7.89 -8.48 -2.84
N LEU A 22 7.41 -7.81 -3.89
CA LEU A 22 8.25 -6.97 -4.75
C LEU A 22 8.88 -5.81 -3.98
N MET A 23 8.18 -5.25 -3.00
CA MET A 23 8.67 -4.14 -2.18
C MET A 23 9.83 -4.51 -1.23
N LYS A 24 10.14 -5.80 -1.04
CA LYS A 24 11.29 -6.25 -0.22
C LYS A 24 12.65 -6.08 -0.90
N ASP A 25 12.66 -5.92 -2.22
CA ASP A 25 13.87 -5.73 -3.00
C ASP A 25 13.80 -4.42 -3.78
N ARG A 26 14.90 -3.66 -3.81
CA ARG A 26 14.91 -2.32 -4.40
C ARG A 26 14.69 -2.34 -5.91
N GLU A 27 15.24 -3.31 -6.62
CA GLU A 27 15.08 -3.40 -8.08
C GLU A 27 13.65 -3.80 -8.43
N LYS A 28 13.09 -4.78 -7.70
CA LYS A 28 11.70 -5.21 -7.87
C LYS A 28 10.69 -4.12 -7.51
N ALA A 29 10.94 -3.34 -6.46
CA ALA A 29 10.13 -2.17 -6.11
C ALA A 29 10.13 -1.12 -7.23
N PHE A 30 11.28 -0.91 -7.88
CA PHE A 30 11.37 -0.02 -9.04
C PHE A 30 10.57 -0.57 -10.24
N SER A 31 10.64 -1.88 -10.51
CA SER A 31 9.82 -2.50 -11.56
C SER A 31 8.32 -2.37 -11.29
N LEU A 32 7.88 -2.50 -10.03
CA LEU A 32 6.48 -2.26 -9.65
C LEU A 32 6.06 -0.81 -9.90
N TYR A 33 6.95 0.15 -9.60
CA TYR A 33 6.74 1.57 -9.90
C TYR A 33 6.62 1.84 -11.40
N GLU A 34 7.53 1.30 -12.22
CA GLU A 34 7.47 1.45 -13.69
C GLU A 34 6.19 0.87 -14.28
N TRP A 35 5.78 -0.32 -13.82
CA TRP A 35 4.52 -0.92 -14.22
C TRP A 35 3.32 -0.04 -13.82
N SER A 36 3.36 0.52 -12.60
CA SER A 36 2.28 1.38 -12.11
C SER A 36 2.15 2.66 -12.93
N LEU A 37 3.28 3.30 -13.27
CA LEU A 37 3.30 4.46 -14.16
C LEU A 37 2.75 4.14 -15.54
N LYS A 38 3.12 2.97 -16.09
CA LYS A 38 2.59 2.53 -17.38
C LYS A 38 1.07 2.40 -17.32
N CYS A 39 0.53 1.75 -16.29
CA CYS A 39 -0.92 1.59 -16.11
C CYS A 39 -1.64 2.94 -15.97
N LEU A 40 -1.04 3.90 -15.24
CA LEU A 40 -1.57 5.26 -15.12
C LEU A 40 -1.63 5.98 -16.48
N HIS A 41 -0.58 5.86 -17.30
CA HIS A 41 -0.54 6.50 -18.63
C HIS A 41 -1.46 5.82 -19.65
N THR A 42 -1.59 4.50 -19.61
CA THR A 42 -2.47 3.75 -20.55
C THR A 42 -3.92 3.75 -20.11
N GLY A 43 -4.19 4.00 -18.82
CA GLY A 43 -5.52 3.87 -18.23
C GLY A 43 -5.96 2.42 -18.04
N GLU A 44 -5.04 1.46 -18.11
CA GLU A 44 -5.30 0.04 -17.85
C GLU A 44 -5.11 -0.29 -16.36
N HIS A 45 -5.71 -1.40 -15.89
CA HIS A 45 -5.51 -1.91 -14.52
C HIS A 45 -5.80 -0.90 -13.38
N LYS A 46 -6.74 0.03 -13.60
CA LYS A 46 -7.06 1.11 -12.65
C LYS A 46 -7.42 0.60 -11.26
N ASP A 47 -8.15 -0.51 -11.19
CA ASP A 47 -8.54 -1.20 -9.97
C ASP A 47 -7.33 -1.73 -9.17
N LEU A 48 -6.31 -2.24 -9.85
CA LEU A 48 -5.06 -2.68 -9.22
C LEU A 48 -4.23 -1.50 -8.73
N ILE A 49 -4.22 -0.39 -9.46
CA ILE A 49 -3.54 0.84 -9.04
C ILE A 49 -4.22 1.46 -7.82
N GLU A 50 -5.55 1.50 -7.78
CA GLU A 50 -6.31 1.94 -6.60
C GLU A 50 -6.01 1.08 -5.37
N GLN A 51 -5.97 -0.25 -5.54
CA GLN A 51 -5.57 -1.17 -4.48
C GLN A 51 -4.12 -0.92 -4.03
N LEU A 52 -3.18 -0.77 -4.96
CA LEU A 52 -1.77 -0.52 -4.65
C LEU A 52 -1.59 0.77 -3.85
N LEU A 53 -2.28 1.85 -4.24
CA LEU A 53 -2.23 3.13 -3.53
C LEU A 53 -2.76 3.00 -2.10
N GLY A 54 -3.89 2.31 -1.91
CA GLY A 54 -4.43 2.06 -0.57
C GLY A 54 -3.43 1.28 0.30
N GLU A 55 -2.78 0.26 -0.26
CA GLU A 55 -1.85 -0.58 0.48
C GLU A 55 -0.61 0.22 0.89
N LEU A 56 -0.06 1.04 -0.01
CA LEU A 56 1.07 1.92 0.30
C LEU A 56 0.74 2.92 1.41
N ILE A 57 -0.49 3.47 1.41
CA ILE A 57 -0.94 4.35 2.49
C ILE A 57 -1.00 3.59 3.82
N ASN A 58 -1.55 2.37 3.82
CA ASN A 58 -1.62 1.53 5.02
C ASN A 58 -0.23 1.18 5.56
N GLU A 59 0.70 0.79 4.69
CA GLU A 59 2.08 0.45 5.05
C GLU A 59 2.82 1.67 5.63
N VAL A 60 2.70 2.84 5.01
CA VAL A 60 3.29 4.09 5.53
C VAL A 60 2.68 4.45 6.89
N PHE A 61 1.36 4.33 7.04
CA PHE A 61 0.70 4.58 8.33
C PHE A 61 1.18 3.60 9.41
N ALA A 62 1.27 2.30 9.09
CA ALA A 62 1.76 1.28 10.00
C ALA A 62 3.20 1.59 10.45
N LEU A 63 4.08 1.97 9.52
CA LEU A 63 5.45 2.40 9.82
C LEU A 63 5.47 3.63 10.74
N GLN A 64 4.63 4.64 10.47
CA GLN A 64 4.54 5.84 11.31
C GLN A 64 4.10 5.50 12.74
N VAL A 65 3.09 4.64 12.90
CA VAL A 65 2.63 4.16 14.21
C VAL A 65 3.70 3.34 14.93
N GLN A 66 4.48 2.53 14.21
CA GLN A 66 5.59 1.76 14.78
C GLN A 66 6.72 2.66 15.27
N LEU A 67 7.09 3.68 14.48
CA LEU A 67 8.21 4.58 14.79
C LEU A 67 7.89 5.57 15.92
N HIS A 68 6.68 6.14 15.91
CA HIS A 68 6.31 7.22 16.83
C HIS A 68 5.39 6.77 17.98
N GLY A 69 5.05 5.47 18.02
CA GLY A 69 3.95 4.98 18.84
C GLY A 69 2.60 5.48 18.33
N ARG A 70 1.50 4.96 18.89
CA ARG A 70 0.21 5.62 18.73
C ARG A 70 0.28 6.93 19.52
N GLN A 71 0.44 8.06 18.85
CA GLN A 71 0.01 9.32 19.43
C GLN A 71 -1.50 9.18 19.64
N ASN A 72 -1.90 8.92 20.88
CA ASN A 72 -3.29 8.94 21.27
C ASN A 72 -3.79 10.37 21.05
N ASP A 73 -4.31 10.67 19.87
CA ASP A 73 -5.24 11.78 19.69
C ASP A 73 -6.58 11.35 20.31
N GLN A 74 -6.58 11.29 21.64
CA GLN A 74 -7.75 11.52 22.45
C GLN A 74 -7.66 12.97 22.94
N SER A 75 -8.31 13.87 22.22
CA SER A 75 -8.70 15.20 22.70
C SER A 75 -9.98 15.58 21.96
#